data_AF-A0A7S0HGY7-F1
#
_entry.id   AF-A0A7S0HGY7-F1
#
_cell.length_a   1.000
_cell.length_b   1.000
_cell.length_c   1.000
_cell.angle_alpha   90.00
_cell.angle_beta   90.00
_cell.angle_gamma   90.00
#
_symmetry.space_group_name_H-M   'P 1'
#
loop_
_entity.id
_entity.type
_entity.pdbx_description
1 polymer ?
#
loop_
_entity_poly.entity_id
_entity_poly.type
_entity_poly.pdbx_seq_one_letter_code
_entity_poly.pdbx_strand_id
1 'polypeptide(L)'
;MATLQPSYKLSIGSPVLPRLAAVGRFDGKNPALACGTTGHRVVIFSPHTHAEDKRVERRFLNINRQLKSIATSKLIPDNPCDVLLVGSPSHVLAYDLEENKDVFLKELPNGVSSMCSAKIKGVEETLCFV
;
A
#
# COMPACT_ATOMS: atom_id res chain seq x y z
N MET A 1 -27.50 -23.21 11.65
CA MET A 1 -26.25 -22.70 11.06
C MET A 1 -26.10 -21.24 11.48
N ALA A 2 -25.01 -20.88 12.17
CA ALA A 2 -24.76 -19.48 12.52
C ALA A 2 -24.18 -18.75 11.30
N THR A 3 -24.79 -17.65 10.88
CA THR A 3 -24.31 -16.81 9.78
C THR A 3 -23.33 -15.77 10.34
N LEU A 4 -22.13 -15.69 9.78
CA LEU A 4 -21.17 -14.66 10.16
C LEU A 4 -21.72 -13.27 9.79
N GLN A 5 -21.76 -12.36 10.77
CA GLN A 5 -22.09 -10.96 10.56
C GLN A 5 -20.77 -10.16 10.45
N PRO A 6 -20.64 -9.23 9.49
CA PRO A 6 -19.46 -8.38 9.40
C PRO A 6 -19.38 -7.47 10.64
N SER A 7 -18.25 -7.52 11.36
CA SER A 7 -18.02 -6.65 12.52
C SER A 7 -17.92 -5.18 12.14
N TYR A 8 -17.59 -4.87 10.88
CA TYR A 8 -17.50 -3.51 10.36
C TYR A 8 -17.80 -3.47 8.87
N LYS A 9 -18.29 -2.31 8.39
CA LYS A 9 -18.56 -2.04 6.99
C LYS A 9 -18.16 -0.60 6.69
N LEU A 10 -17.42 -0.42 5.60
CA LEU A 10 -17.01 0.90 5.10
C LEU A 10 -17.24 1.01 3.60
N SER A 11 -17.32 2.25 3.12
CA SER A 11 -17.32 2.57 1.70
C SER A 11 -16.03 3.29 1.32
N ILE A 12 -15.28 2.71 0.38
CA ILE A 12 -14.04 3.30 -0.12
C ILE A 12 -14.32 4.61 -0.89
N GLY A 13 -15.49 4.73 -1.52
CA GLY A 13 -15.88 5.89 -2.33
C GLY A 13 -15.24 5.94 -3.71
N SER A 14 -14.56 4.86 -4.14
CA SER A 14 -14.04 4.70 -5.49
C SER A 14 -14.00 3.21 -5.85
N PRO A 15 -14.19 2.83 -7.13
CA PRO A 15 -14.04 1.45 -7.56
C PRO A 15 -12.63 0.94 -7.27
N VAL A 16 -12.54 -0.08 -6.42
CA VAL A 16 -11.29 -0.78 -6.11
C VAL A 16 -11.01 -1.79 -7.21
N LEU A 17 -9.79 -1.80 -7.70
CA LEU A 17 -9.34 -2.75 -8.71
C LEU A 17 -9.08 -4.12 -8.07
N PRO A 18 -9.44 -5.24 -8.75
CA PRO A 18 -9.18 -6.58 -8.24
C PRO A 18 -7.69 -6.79 -7.93
N ARG A 19 -7.40 -7.47 -6.81
CA ARG A 19 -6.05 -7.81 -6.35
C ARG A 19 -5.15 -6.61 -6.00
N LEU A 20 -5.69 -5.39 -5.95
CA LEU A 20 -4.97 -4.18 -5.56
C LEU A 20 -5.41 -3.70 -4.18
N ALA A 21 -5.23 -4.55 -3.17
CA ALA A 21 -5.49 -4.20 -1.79
C ALA A 21 -4.38 -4.76 -0.89
N ALA A 22 -3.94 -3.97 0.07
CA ALA A 22 -2.97 -4.38 1.07
C ALA A 22 -3.24 -3.68 2.40
N VAL A 23 -2.75 -4.25 3.49
CA VAL A 23 -2.82 -3.64 4.84
C VAL A 23 -1.40 -3.37 5.30
N GLY A 24 -1.17 -2.19 5.87
CA GLY A 24 0.13 -1.80 6.42
C GLY A 24 -0.02 -0.76 7.53
N ARG A 25 1.03 -0.62 8.34
CA ARG A 25 1.17 0.41 9.37
C ARG A 25 1.97 1.56 8.82
N PHE A 26 1.31 2.40 8.03
CA PHE A 26 1.98 3.49 7.31
C PHE A 26 2.44 4.63 8.22
N ASP A 27 1.79 4.81 9.38
CA ASP A 27 2.19 5.74 10.45
C ASP A 27 3.11 5.07 11.50
N GLY A 28 3.56 3.84 11.22
CA GLY A 28 4.37 3.02 12.10
C GLY A 28 3.63 2.37 13.28
N LYS A 29 2.33 2.64 13.47
CA LYS A 29 1.57 2.19 14.64
C LYS A 29 0.25 1.52 14.30
N ASN A 30 -0.60 2.20 13.53
CA ASN A 30 -1.97 1.81 13.30
C ASN A 30 -2.14 1.14 11.93
N PRO A 31 -2.86 0.00 11.85
CA PRO A 31 -3.13 -0.63 10.58
C PRO A 31 -4.05 0.25 9.74
N ALA A 32 -3.72 0.36 8.46
CA ALA A 32 -4.47 1.07 7.45
C ALA A 32 -4.61 0.21 6.19
N LEU A 33 -5.70 0.40 5.46
CA LEU A 33 -6.01 -0.30 4.23
C LEU A 33 -5.57 0.56 3.04
N ALA A 34 -4.73 0.02 2.16
CA ALA A 34 -4.38 0.61 0.88
C ALA A 34 -5.14 -0.10 -0.25
N CYS A 35 -5.81 0.65 -1.12
CA CYS A 35 -6.54 0.11 -2.26
C CYS A 35 -6.21 0.87 -3.55
N GLY A 36 -5.83 0.15 -4.60
CA GLY A 36 -5.68 0.68 -5.94
C GLY A 36 -7.04 0.91 -6.59
N THR A 37 -7.22 2.05 -7.25
CA THR A 37 -8.50 2.45 -7.84
C THR A 37 -8.37 2.69 -9.34
N THR A 38 -9.50 2.70 -10.06
CA THR A 38 -9.55 2.92 -11.52
C THR A 38 -8.96 4.26 -11.98
N GLY A 39 -8.83 5.25 -11.09
CA GLY A 39 -8.26 6.57 -11.38
C GLY A 39 -6.74 6.66 -11.29
N HIS A 40 -6.00 5.53 -11.32
CA HIS A 40 -4.53 5.50 -11.12
C HIS A 40 -4.10 6.10 -9.77
N ARG A 41 -4.96 5.93 -8.76
CA ARG A 41 -4.75 6.39 -7.39
C ARG A 41 -4.74 5.21 -6.44
N VAL A 42 -3.97 5.34 -5.36
CA VAL A 42 -4.12 4.48 -4.18
C VAL A 42 -4.88 5.27 -3.13
N VAL A 43 -5.96 4.71 -2.61
CA VAL A 43 -6.65 5.26 -1.44
C VAL A 43 -6.13 4.56 -0.19
N ILE A 44 -5.71 5.34 0.78
CA ILE A 44 -5.31 4.89 2.12
C ILE A 44 -6.46 5.19 3.05
N PHE A 45 -7.10 4.15 3.56
CA PHE A 45 -8.12 4.23 4.59
C PHE A 45 -7.51 3.90 5.95
N SER A 46 -7.57 4.84 6.89
CA SER A 46 -7.15 4.64 8.27
C SER A 46 -8.23 5.17 9.21
N PRO A 47 -8.78 4.34 10.11
CA PRO A 47 -9.72 4.81 11.14
C PRO A 47 -9.01 5.52 12.29
N HIS A 48 -7.67 5.53 12.31
CA HIS A 48 -6.84 6.02 13.40
C HIS A 48 -6.12 7.35 13.08
N THR A 49 -6.39 7.96 11.92
CA THR A 49 -5.84 9.29 11.59
C THR A 49 -6.42 10.34 12.53
N HIS A 50 -5.66 10.67 13.58
CA HIS A 50 -5.94 11.80 14.47
C HIS A 50 -5.42 13.09 13.82
N ALA A 51 -6.13 13.60 12.83
CA ALA A 51 -6.11 15.03 12.54
C ALA A 51 -7.24 15.67 13.33
N GLU A 52 -7.05 16.90 13.80
CA GLU A 52 -8.11 17.73 14.41
C GLU A 52 -9.38 17.80 13.52
N ASP A 53 -9.23 17.49 12.23
CA ASP A 53 -10.28 17.10 11.31
C ASP A 53 -10.65 15.61 11.41
N LYS A 54 -11.76 15.34 12.10
CA LYS A 54 -12.51 14.05 12.11
C LYS A 54 -12.99 13.56 10.72
N ARG A 55 -12.45 14.08 9.62
CA ARG A 55 -12.99 13.96 8.26
C ARG A 55 -12.07 13.26 7.26
N VAL A 56 -10.80 13.03 7.59
CA VAL A 56 -9.85 12.43 6.64
C VAL A 56 -9.48 11.00 7.06
N GLU A 57 -10.50 10.14 7.16
CA GLU A 57 -10.30 8.67 7.19
C GLU A 57 -9.68 8.15 5.89
N ARG A 58 -9.66 8.98 4.83
CA ARG A 58 -9.25 8.60 3.47
C ARG A 58 -8.26 9.61 2.90
N ARG A 59 -7.05 9.15 2.59
CA ARG A 59 -6.04 9.89 1.83
C ARG A 59 -5.92 9.29 0.44
N PHE A 60 -5.80 10.12 -0.59
CA PHE A 60 -5.58 9.66 -1.96
C PHE A 60 -4.17 9.99 -2.40
N LEU A 61 -3.42 8.97 -2.83
CA LEU A 61 -2.11 9.09 -3.44
C LEU A 61 -2.25 8.98 -4.96
N ASN A 62 -1.82 10.02 -5.67
CA ASN A 62 -1.80 10.03 -7.13
C ASN A 62 -0.53 9.34 -7.64
N ILE A 63 -0.67 8.11 -8.14
CA ILE A 63 0.47 7.38 -8.74
C ILE A 63 0.70 7.83 -10.17
N ASN A 64 -0.33 8.33 -10.85
CA ASN A 64 -0.29 8.80 -12.24
C ASN A 64 0.22 7.75 -13.24
N ARG A 65 0.13 6.47 -12.89
CA ARG A 65 0.49 5.31 -13.72
C ARG A 65 -0.51 4.20 -13.49
N GLN A 66 -0.66 3.33 -14.48
CA GLN A 66 -1.50 2.15 -14.34
C GLN A 66 -0.99 1.27 -13.18
N LEU A 67 -1.90 0.85 -12.32
CA LEU A 67 -1.60 -0.03 -11.19
C LEU A 67 -1.78 -1.50 -11.61
N LYS A 68 -0.77 -2.33 -11.35
CA LYS A 68 -0.77 -3.77 -11.66
C LYS A 68 -0.69 -4.64 -10.41
N SER A 69 -0.03 -4.17 -9.37
CA SER A 69 0.10 -4.85 -8.08
C SER A 69 0.31 -3.82 -6.97
N ILE A 70 -0.14 -4.16 -5.76
CA ILE A 70 0.13 -3.39 -4.54
C ILE A 70 0.57 -4.38 -3.46
N ALA A 71 1.59 -4.00 -2.69
CA ALA A 71 2.02 -4.71 -1.50
C ALA A 71 2.46 -3.72 -0.41
N THR A 72 2.67 -4.21 0.80
CA THR A 72 3.23 -3.46 1.92
C THR A 72 4.49 -4.15 2.40
N SER A 73 5.49 -3.39 2.82
CA SER A 73 6.77 -3.97 3.22
C SER A 73 7.52 -3.11 4.22
N LYS A 74 8.14 -3.77 5.20
CA LYS A 74 9.13 -3.14 6.09
C LYS A 74 10.49 -3.13 5.42
N LEU A 75 10.65 -2.21 4.45
CA LEU A 75 11.85 -2.09 3.61
C LEU A 75 12.99 -1.32 4.29
N ILE A 76 12.66 -0.24 5.01
CA ILE A 76 13.66 0.62 5.63
C ILE A 76 14.01 0.02 7.01
N PRO A 77 15.27 -0.35 7.25
CA PRO A 77 15.71 -0.80 8.57
C PRO A 77 15.40 0.24 9.64
N ASP A 78 14.99 -0.22 10.83
CA ASP A 78 14.67 0.61 12.00
C ASP A 78 13.52 1.64 11.83
N ASN A 79 12.95 1.79 10.64
CA ASN A 79 11.73 2.57 10.45
C ASN A 79 10.52 1.76 10.95
N PRO A 80 9.69 2.29 11.86
CA PRO A 80 8.46 1.61 12.27
C PRO A 80 7.41 1.53 11.15
N CYS A 81 7.46 2.45 10.17
CA CYS A 81 6.49 2.57 9.09
C CYS A 81 6.67 1.49 8.01
N ASP A 82 5.56 0.91 7.59
CA ASP A 82 5.51 0.09 6.38
C ASP A 82 5.59 1.01 5.14
N VAL A 83 6.34 0.56 4.15
CA VAL A 83 6.45 1.20 2.84
C VAL A 83 5.38 0.63 1.90
N LEU A 84 4.70 1.49 1.16
CA LEU A 84 3.76 1.10 0.12
C LEU A 84 4.52 0.73 -1.15
N LEU A 85 4.32 -0.48 -1.64
CA LEU A 85 4.86 -0.94 -2.92
C LEU A 85 3.77 -0.85 -3.99
N VAL A 86 4.10 -0.22 -5.11
CA VAL A 86 3.20 -0.08 -6.27
C VAL A 86 3.90 -0.56 -7.54
N GLY A 87 3.36 -1.62 -8.14
CA GLY A 87 3.81 -2.15 -9.41
C GLY A 87 2.99 -1.59 -10.56
N SER A 88 3.68 -1.24 -11.64
CA SER A 88 3.10 -0.72 -12.88
C SER A 88 3.62 -1.49 -14.09
N PRO A 89 3.11 -1.24 -15.32
CA PRO A 89 3.56 -1.96 -16.52
C PRO A 89 5.05 -1.84 -16.85
N SER A 90 5.77 -0.88 -16.26
CA SER A 90 7.18 -0.67 -16.54
C SER A 90 8.03 -0.29 -15.33
N HIS A 91 7.45 -0.13 -14.15
CA HIS A 91 8.16 0.36 -12.96
C HIS A 91 7.63 -0.28 -11.68
N VAL A 92 8.49 -0.37 -10.67
CA VAL A 92 8.14 -0.56 -9.25
C VAL A 92 8.46 0.71 -8.49
N LEU A 93 7.48 1.21 -7.76
CA LEU A 93 7.60 2.32 -6.84
C LEU A 93 7.51 1.80 -5.41
N ALA A 94 8.45 2.19 -4.56
CA ALA A 94 8.36 2.05 -3.12
C ALA A 94 8.18 3.45 -2.52
N TYR A 95 7.10 3.66 -1.78
CA TYR A 95 6.67 4.97 -1.30
C TYR A 95 6.47 4.99 0.20
N ASP A 96 7.14 5.91 0.88
CA ASP A 96 6.96 6.19 2.30
C ASP A 96 5.83 7.23 2.45
N LEU A 97 4.69 6.78 2.98
CA LEU A 97 3.47 7.59 3.10
C LEU A 97 3.54 8.61 4.24
N GLU A 98 4.35 8.34 5.26
CA GLU A 98 4.52 9.23 6.42
C GLU A 98 5.43 10.39 6.03
N GLU A 99 6.57 10.07 5.44
CA GLU A 99 7.56 11.06 4.99
C GLU A 99 7.23 11.68 3.62
N ASN A 100 6.16 11.20 2.97
CA ASN A 100 5.71 11.66 1.65
C ASN A 100 6.83 11.66 0.60
N LYS A 101 7.61 10.57 0.54
CA LYS A 101 8.81 10.45 -0.32
C LYS A 101 8.90 9.10 -1.01
N ASP A 102 9.50 9.11 -2.19
CA ASP A 102 9.91 7.88 -2.87
C ASP A 102 11.10 7.27 -2.11
N VAL A 103 10.95 6.01 -1.68
CA VAL A 103 12.07 5.21 -1.14
C VAL A 103 12.95 4.76 -2.30
N PHE A 104 12.32 4.27 -3.37
CA PHE A 104 12.96 4.07 -4.66
C PHE A 104 11.92 4.00 -5.79
N LEU A 105 12.39 4.25 -7.01
CA LEU A 105 11.66 4.01 -8.24
C LEU A 105 12.59 3.23 -9.19
N LYS A 106 12.17 2.03 -9.60
CA LYS A 106 12.97 1.15 -10.46
C LYS A 106 12.22 0.81 -11.72
N GLU A 107 12.87 1.03 -12.87
CA GLU A 107 12.39 0.55 -14.16
C GLU A 107 12.52 -0.97 -14.30
N LEU A 108 11.46 -1.59 -14.80
CA LEU A 108 11.31 -3.01 -15.08
C LEU A 108 10.68 -3.16 -16.46
N PRO A 109 11.48 -3.37 -17.53
CA PRO A 109 10.98 -3.43 -18.91
C PRO A 109 9.89 -4.48 -19.14
N ASN A 110 9.92 -5.57 -18.38
CA ASN A 110 8.94 -6.66 -18.46
C ASN A 110 7.67 -6.38 -17.64
N GLY A 111 7.63 -5.26 -16.92
CA GLY A 111 6.53 -4.87 -16.05
C GLY A 111 6.41 -5.71 -14.79
N VAL A 112 5.34 -5.42 -14.04
CA VAL A 112 5.00 -6.11 -12.80
C VAL A 112 3.67 -6.84 -12.94
N SER A 113 3.65 -8.10 -12.53
CA SER A 113 2.43 -8.95 -12.59
C SER A 113 1.84 -9.21 -11.21
N SER A 114 2.70 -9.40 -10.21
CA SER A 114 2.38 -9.62 -8.81
C SER A 114 3.51 -9.00 -7.98
N MET A 115 3.30 -8.75 -6.70
CA MET A 115 4.40 -8.38 -5.82
C MET A 115 4.25 -9.00 -4.44
N CYS A 116 5.36 -9.34 -3.83
CA CYS A 116 5.44 -9.60 -2.40
C CYS A 116 6.78 -9.11 -1.85
N SER A 117 6.88 -9.02 -0.53
CA SER A 117 8.14 -8.76 0.13
C SER A 117 8.39 -9.79 1.21
N ALA A 118 9.65 -10.14 1.38
CA ALA A 118 10.06 -11.09 2.40
C ALA A 118 11.53 -10.91 2.76
N LYS A 119 11.86 -11.33 3.97
CA LYS A 119 13.25 -11.52 4.40
C LYS A 119 13.66 -12.95 4.06
N ILE A 120 14.73 -13.09 3.28
CA ILE A 120 15.32 -14.40 2.95
C ILE A 120 16.42 -14.71 3.95
N LYS A 121 16.49 -15.97 4.41
CA LYS A 121 17.57 -16.42 5.28
C LYS A 121 18.92 -16.24 4.58
N GLY A 122 19.84 -15.51 5.23
CA GLY A 122 21.17 -15.22 4.68
C GLY A 122 21.27 -13.92 3.91
N VAL A 123 20.17 -13.18 3.74
CA VAL A 123 20.16 -11.81 3.24
C VAL A 123 19.74 -10.88 4.39
N GLU A 124 20.51 -9.83 4.64
CA GLU A 124 20.24 -8.92 5.76
C GLU A 124 19.04 -8.04 5.46
N GLU A 125 18.90 -7.62 4.21
CA GLU A 125 17.85 -6.74 3.71
C GLU A 125 16.52 -7.47 3.44
N THR A 126 15.42 -6.73 3.59
CA THR A 126 14.11 -7.16 3.09
C THR A 126 14.07 -7.02 1.58
N LEU A 127 13.70 -8.07 0.87
CA LEU A 127 13.63 -8.08 -0.59
C LEU A 127 12.20 -7.89 -1.08
N CYS A 128 12.07 -7.26 -2.25
CA CYS A 128 10.83 -7.15 -3.01
C CYS A 128 10.91 -8.10 -4.21
N PHE A 129 9.89 -8.95 -4.38
CA PHE A 129 9.75 -9.90 -5.47
C PHE A 129 8.61 -9.43 -6.38
N VAL A 130 8.83 -9.44 -7.69
CA VAL A 130 7.96 -8.87 -8.74
C VAL A 130 7.67 -9.88 -9.86
#